data_AF-A0A161W0N5-F1
#
_entry.id   AF-A0A161W0N5-F1
#
_cell.length_a   1.000
_cell.length_b   1.000
_cell.length_c   1.000
_cell.angle_alpha   90.00
_cell.angle_beta   90.00
_cell.angle_gamma   90.00
#
_symmetry.space_group_name_H-M   'P 1'
#
loop_
_entity.id
_entity.type
_entity.pdbx_description
1 polymer ?
#
loop_
_entity_poly.entity_id
_entity_poly.type
_entity_poly.pdbx_seq_one_letter_code
_entity_poly.pdbx_strand_id
1 'polypeptide(L)'
;MPHPQHQPPTSNYHNISNPYPNNLFFSVYLSHSPMAQYTEYEVNRALADITSGQSTRDASSKWGVPRSTLRSRLKGTQPRAAAFSELQRLSISQEAKLASWVQIQADLGLAPTHQQIREFAQRILNAMGDTQPLGKR
;
A
#
# COMPACT_ATOMS: atom_id res chain seq x y z
N MET A 1 -39.32 -4.72 17.16
CA MET A 1 -38.03 -4.43 17.80
C MET A 1 -37.04 -3.98 16.73
N PRO A 2 -36.51 -2.75 16.77
CA PRO A 2 -35.41 -2.35 15.90
C PRO A 2 -34.07 -2.37 16.65
N HIS A 3 -33.06 -2.99 16.04
CA HIS A 3 -31.67 -3.00 16.50
C HIS A 3 -30.99 -1.64 16.26
N PRO A 4 -30.05 -1.22 17.12
CA PRO A 4 -29.37 0.07 17.01
C PRO A 4 -28.31 0.05 15.90
N GLN A 5 -28.32 1.10 15.07
CA GLN A 5 -27.29 1.38 14.09
C GLN A 5 -26.02 1.88 14.80
N HIS A 6 -24.96 1.09 14.78
CA HIS A 6 -23.61 1.59 15.06
C HIS A 6 -23.12 2.35 13.82
N GLN A 7 -23.10 3.69 13.91
CA GLN A 7 -22.40 4.55 12.97
C GLN A 7 -20.88 4.43 13.22
N PRO A 8 -20.04 4.20 12.18
CA PRO A 8 -18.61 4.44 12.31
C PRO A 8 -18.32 5.95 12.30
N PRO A 9 -17.22 6.40 12.96
CA PRO A 9 -16.97 7.80 13.19
C PRO A 9 -16.66 8.54 11.88
N THR A 10 -17.20 9.76 11.82
CA THR A 10 -16.95 10.76 10.78
C THR A 10 -15.47 11.11 10.71
N SER A 11 -14.77 10.58 9.70
CA SER A 11 -13.50 11.16 9.27
C SER A 11 -13.79 12.27 8.27
N ASN A 12 -13.79 13.49 8.78
CA ASN A 12 -13.92 14.73 8.02
C ASN A 12 -12.71 14.90 7.09
N TYR A 13 -12.86 14.58 5.81
CA TYR A 13 -12.09 15.22 4.75
C TYR A 13 -12.99 16.21 4.02
N HIS A 14 -12.85 17.47 4.39
CA HIS A 14 -13.43 18.60 3.69
C HIS A 14 -12.92 18.65 2.25
N ASN A 15 -13.85 18.44 1.31
CA ASN A 15 -14.17 19.33 0.19
C ASN A 15 -12.98 20.05 -0.48
N ILE A 16 -12.46 19.46 -1.55
CA ILE A 16 -11.83 20.22 -2.65
C ILE A 16 -12.70 19.99 -3.89
N SER A 17 -13.32 21.09 -4.31
CA SER A 17 -14.08 21.25 -5.54
C SER A 17 -13.32 20.73 -6.77
N ASN A 18 -13.85 19.69 -7.42
CA ASN A 18 -13.51 19.37 -8.80
C ASN A 18 -14.75 19.57 -9.69
N PRO A 19 -14.83 20.66 -10.46
CA PRO A 19 -15.91 20.91 -11.39
C PRO A 19 -15.50 20.38 -12.78
N TYR A 20 -15.73 19.09 -13.06
CA TYR A 20 -15.75 18.63 -14.46
C TYR A 20 -16.84 17.57 -14.66
N PRO A 21 -17.79 17.79 -15.58
CA PRO A 21 -18.73 16.77 -16.01
C PRO A 21 -18.07 15.85 -17.05
N ASN A 22 -18.43 14.57 -17.02
CA ASN A 22 -18.40 13.55 -18.09
C ASN A 22 -17.44 13.76 -19.29
N ASN A 23 -16.53 12.83 -19.55
CA ASN A 23 -16.60 11.97 -20.74
C ASN A 23 -15.41 11.01 -20.90
N LEU A 24 -15.76 9.81 -21.38
CA LEU A 24 -14.97 8.84 -22.14
C LEU A 24 -13.60 9.33 -22.67
N PHE A 25 -12.51 8.80 -22.12
CA PHE A 25 -11.24 8.67 -22.83
C PHE A 25 -10.65 7.29 -22.58
N PHE A 26 -10.68 6.46 -23.64
CA PHE A 26 -9.74 5.37 -23.80
C PHE A 26 -8.32 5.96 -23.75
N SER A 27 -7.53 5.60 -22.75
CA SER A 27 -6.08 5.80 -22.80
C SER A 27 -5.39 4.53 -22.33
N VAL A 28 -4.93 3.77 -23.31
CA VAL A 28 -3.67 3.02 -23.20
C VAL A 28 -2.61 4.05 -22.78
N TYR A 29 -1.67 3.65 -21.92
CA TYR A 29 -0.67 4.50 -21.24
C TYR A 29 -1.19 5.29 -20.05
N LEU A 30 -1.04 4.72 -18.85
CA LEU A 30 -0.45 5.46 -17.74
C LEU A 30 0.17 4.49 -16.72
N SER A 31 1.43 4.13 -16.98
CA SER A 31 2.36 3.62 -15.97
C SER A 31 2.85 4.79 -15.10
N HIS A 32 1.95 5.45 -14.38
CA HIS A 32 2.29 6.43 -13.36
C HIS A 32 1.44 6.10 -12.15
N SER A 33 2.09 5.67 -11.06
CA SER A 33 1.50 5.69 -9.71
C SER A 33 1.61 7.12 -9.18
N PRO A 34 0.57 7.96 -9.23
CA PRO A 34 0.27 8.80 -8.08
C PRO A 34 -0.14 7.83 -6.96
N MET A 35 0.16 8.14 -5.69
CA MET A 35 -0.17 7.25 -4.56
C MET A 35 -1.51 6.57 -4.77
N ALA A 36 -1.52 5.24 -4.84
CA ALA A 36 -2.77 4.50 -4.95
C ALA A 36 -3.64 4.96 -3.78
N GLN A 37 -4.79 5.58 -4.06
CA GLN A 37 -5.75 5.99 -3.02
C GLN A 37 -6.39 4.79 -2.31
N TYR A 38 -5.87 3.59 -2.57
CA TYR A 38 -6.29 2.34 -2.00
C TYR A 38 -5.07 1.51 -1.57
N THR A 39 -5.23 0.80 -0.47
CA THR A 39 -4.29 -0.08 0.20
C THR A 39 -4.50 -1.53 -0.24
N GLU A 40 -3.53 -2.40 0.08
CA GLU A 40 -3.68 -3.84 -0.15
C GLU A 40 -4.86 -4.42 0.66
N TYR A 41 -5.17 -3.82 1.80
CA TYR A 41 -6.35 -4.17 2.59
C TYR A 41 -7.65 -3.98 1.80
N GLU A 42 -7.85 -2.80 1.20
CA GLU A 42 -9.05 -2.51 0.39
C GLU A 42 -9.15 -3.42 -0.83
N VAL A 43 -8.01 -3.75 -1.46
CA VAL A 43 -7.96 -4.75 -2.55
C VAL A 43 -8.44 -6.11 -2.05
N ASN A 44 -7.93 -6.60 -0.93
CA ASN A 44 -8.30 -7.90 -0.37
C ASN A 44 -9.77 -7.95 0.05
N ARG A 45 -10.30 -6.87 0.65
CA ARG A 45 -11.71 -6.76 1.00
C ARG A 45 -12.62 -6.74 -0.23
N ALA A 46 -12.24 -6.01 -1.27
CA ALA A 46 -12.98 -6.00 -2.53
C ALA A 46 -12.98 -7.37 -3.22
N LEU A 47 -11.87 -8.11 -3.18
CA LEU A 47 -11.80 -9.47 -3.72
C LEU A 47 -12.68 -10.43 -2.90
N ALA A 48 -12.66 -10.34 -1.57
CA ALA A 48 -13.51 -11.15 -0.70
C ALA A 48 -15.00 -10.91 -1.01
N ASP A 49 -15.41 -9.65 -1.20
CA ASP A 49 -16.77 -9.29 -1.57
C ASP A 49 -17.15 -9.87 -2.95
N ILE A 50 -16.24 -9.86 -3.92
CA ILE A 50 -16.47 -10.49 -5.24
C ILE A 50 -16.64 -12.01 -5.09
N THR A 51 -15.80 -12.66 -4.29
CA THR A 51 -15.93 -14.11 -4.04
C THR A 51 -17.23 -14.46 -3.29
N SER A 52 -17.77 -13.53 -2.50
CA SER A 52 -19.07 -13.68 -1.84
C SER A 52 -20.27 -13.45 -2.77
N GLY A 53 -20.04 -13.14 -4.06
CA GLY A 53 -21.08 -12.98 -5.08
C GLY A 53 -21.40 -11.54 -5.46
N GLN A 54 -20.71 -10.53 -4.90
CA GLN A 54 -20.90 -9.15 -5.35
C GLN A 54 -20.27 -8.92 -6.73
N SER A 55 -20.84 -8.00 -7.50
CA SER A 55 -20.27 -7.64 -8.81
C SER A 55 -18.95 -6.91 -8.63
N THR A 56 -18.03 -7.06 -9.59
CA THR A 56 -16.76 -6.31 -9.59
C THR A 56 -16.97 -4.80 -9.61
N ARG A 57 -18.10 -4.32 -10.15
CA ARG A 57 -18.45 -2.90 -10.18
C ARG A 57 -18.83 -2.39 -8.79
N ASP A 58 -19.63 -3.15 -8.05
CA ASP A 58 -20.10 -2.75 -6.73
C ASP A 58 -18.95 -2.81 -5.72
N ALA A 59 -18.15 -3.88 -5.76
CA ALA A 59 -16.95 -4.00 -4.93
C ALA A 59 -15.93 -2.88 -5.23
N SER A 60 -15.73 -2.52 -6.49
CA SER A 60 -14.86 -1.40 -6.88
C SER A 60 -15.33 -0.07 -6.30
N SER A 61 -16.63 0.21 -6.39
CA SER A 61 -17.19 1.47 -5.89
C SER A 61 -17.18 1.53 -4.36
N LYS A 62 -17.45 0.40 -3.70
CA LYS A 62 -17.49 0.28 -2.24
C LYS A 62 -16.14 0.47 -1.58
N TRP A 63 -15.08 -0.09 -2.17
CA TRP A 63 -13.73 -0.09 -1.59
C TRP A 63 -12.77 0.92 -2.26
N GLY A 64 -13.25 1.73 -3.20
CA GLY A 64 -12.42 2.72 -3.90
C GLY A 64 -11.32 2.12 -4.79
N VAL A 65 -11.36 0.81 -5.06
CA VAL A 65 -10.35 0.10 -5.85
C VAL A 65 -10.76 0.08 -7.32
N PRO A 66 -9.91 0.50 -8.29
CA PRO A 66 -10.22 0.41 -9.71
C PRO A 66 -10.55 -1.02 -10.17
N ARG A 67 -11.57 -1.14 -11.03
CA ARG A 67 -11.98 -2.44 -11.63
C ARG A 67 -10.83 -3.13 -12.37
N SER A 68 -9.93 -2.38 -12.99
CA SER A 68 -8.73 -2.91 -13.65
C SER A 68 -7.82 -3.64 -12.67
N THR A 69 -7.55 -3.04 -11.50
CA THR A 69 -6.78 -3.66 -10.42
C THR A 69 -7.43 -4.95 -9.94
N LEU A 70 -8.74 -4.93 -9.64
CA LEU A 70 -9.46 -6.13 -9.19
C LEU A 70 -9.44 -7.25 -10.25
N ARG A 71 -9.63 -6.92 -11.53
CA ARG A 71 -9.51 -7.88 -12.63
C ARG A 71 -8.11 -8.48 -12.75
N SER A 72 -7.06 -7.68 -12.65
CA SER A 72 -5.68 -8.19 -12.68
C SER A 72 -5.40 -9.12 -11.50
N ARG A 73 -5.90 -8.79 -10.30
CA ARG A 73 -5.78 -9.64 -9.11
C ARG A 73 -6.54 -10.96 -9.24
N LEU A 74 -7.77 -10.94 -9.77
CA LEU A 74 -8.53 -12.15 -10.06
C LEU A 74 -7.84 -13.06 -11.09
N LYS A 75 -7.03 -12.50 -11.99
CA LYS A 75 -6.17 -13.24 -12.92
C LYS A 75 -4.87 -13.75 -12.30
N GLY A 76 -4.65 -13.55 -10.99
CA GLY A 76 -3.47 -14.03 -10.27
C GLY A 76 -2.28 -13.06 -10.27
N THR A 77 -2.47 -11.80 -10.67
CA THR A 77 -1.39 -10.80 -10.56
C THR A 77 -1.05 -10.54 -9.10
N GLN A 78 0.22 -10.68 -8.74
CA GLN A 78 0.70 -10.48 -7.38
C GLN A 78 0.80 -8.99 -7.02
N PRO A 79 0.73 -8.63 -5.72
CA PRO A 79 1.05 -7.28 -5.28
C PRO A 79 2.49 -6.96 -5.62
N ARG A 80 2.76 -5.70 -5.96
CA ARG A 80 4.11 -5.23 -6.26
C ARG A 80 5.09 -5.56 -5.13
N ALA A 81 4.69 -5.36 -3.88
CA ALA A 81 5.54 -5.70 -2.73
C ALA A 81 5.98 -7.17 -2.73
N ALA A 82 5.07 -8.11 -3.02
CA ALA A 82 5.40 -9.53 -3.11
C ALA A 82 6.22 -9.86 -4.37
N ALA A 83 5.91 -9.24 -5.51
CA ALA A 83 6.66 -9.47 -6.74
C ALA A 83 8.12 -8.96 -6.68
N PHE A 84 8.37 -7.93 -5.86
CA PHE A 84 9.69 -7.32 -5.71
C PHE A 84 10.40 -7.73 -4.41
N SER A 85 9.80 -8.59 -3.57
CA SER A 85 10.42 -8.99 -2.29
C SER A 85 11.73 -9.75 -2.49
N GLU A 86 11.85 -10.54 -3.57
CA GLU A 86 13.10 -11.25 -3.91
C GLU A 86 14.23 -10.31 -4.35
N LEU A 87 13.88 -9.09 -4.77
CA LEU A 87 14.85 -8.06 -5.17
C LEU A 87 15.30 -7.19 -3.99
N GLN A 88 14.63 -7.29 -2.84
CA GLN A 88 15.04 -6.60 -1.62
C GLN A 88 16.19 -7.37 -0.96
N ARG A 89 17.28 -6.66 -0.63
CA ARG A 89 18.43 -7.26 0.07
C ARG A 89 18.11 -7.59 1.52
N LEU A 90 17.21 -6.84 2.14
CA LEU A 90 16.66 -7.16 3.45
C LEU A 90 15.43 -8.05 3.27
N SER A 91 15.37 -9.14 4.04
CA SER A 91 14.15 -9.91 4.20
C SER A 91 13.05 -9.10 4.88
N ILE A 92 11.79 -9.48 4.66
CA ILE A 92 10.61 -8.87 5.30
C ILE A 92 10.77 -8.76 6.82
N SER A 93 11.33 -9.79 7.46
CA SER A 93 11.55 -9.81 8.92
C SER A 93 12.59 -8.76 9.37
N GLN A 94 13.61 -8.50 8.56
CA GLN A 94 14.63 -7.50 8.85
C GLN A 94 14.11 -6.09 8.61
N GLU A 95 13.32 -5.89 7.54
CA GLU A 95 12.63 -4.63 7.30
C GLU A 95 11.65 -4.31 8.43
N ALA A 96 10.92 -5.30 8.95
CA ALA A 96 10.03 -5.13 10.09
C ALA A 96 10.78 -4.70 11.38
N LYS A 97 11.95 -5.29 11.64
CA LYS A 97 12.81 -4.88 12.77
C LYS A 97 13.33 -3.45 12.59
N LEU A 98 13.78 -3.09 11.39
CA LEU A 98 14.23 -1.75 11.05
C LEU A 98 13.09 -0.72 11.22
N ALA A 99 11.89 -1.04 10.72
CA ALA A 99 10.71 -0.19 10.86
C ALA A 99 10.30 0.02 12.31
N SER A 100 10.32 -1.04 13.13
CA SER A 100 10.07 -0.95 14.58
C SER A 100 11.08 -0.03 15.26
N TRP A 101 12.36 -0.17 14.94
CA TRP A 101 13.40 0.74 15.46
C TRP A 101 13.15 2.20 15.05
N VAL A 102 12.81 2.47 13.78
CA VAL A 102 12.48 3.83 13.31
C VAL A 102 11.28 4.41 14.07
N GLN A 103 10.23 3.60 14.28
CA GLN A 103 9.03 4.04 15.01
C GLN A 103 9.37 4.39 16.47
N ILE A 104 10.11 3.53 17.17
CA ILE A 104 10.54 3.78 18.56
C ILE A 104 11.34 5.08 18.65
N GLN A 105 12.27 5.31 17.71
CA GLN A 105 13.06 6.56 17.70
C GLN A 105 12.17 7.79 17.44
N ALA A 106 11.20 7.69 16.53
CA ALA A 106 10.25 8.77 16.26
C ALA A 106 9.39 9.10 17.49
N ASP A 107 8.89 8.08 18.19
CA ASP A 107 8.08 8.24 19.41
C ASP A 107 8.88 8.90 20.55
N LEU A 108 10.21 8.72 20.57
CA LEU A 108 11.14 9.38 21.49
C LEU A 108 11.54 10.80 21.04
N GLY A 109 11.03 11.30 19.92
CA GLY A 109 11.41 12.60 19.36
C GLY A 109 12.79 12.62 18.70
N LEU A 110 13.38 11.45 18.43
CA LEU A 110 14.72 11.24 17.87
C LEU A 110 14.64 10.58 16.49
N ALA A 111 13.65 10.96 15.68
CA ALA A 111 13.40 10.34 14.37
C ALA A 111 14.69 10.30 13.52
N PRO A 112 15.15 9.11 13.09
CA PRO A 112 16.43 8.97 12.41
C PRO A 112 16.34 9.52 10.99
N THR A 113 17.44 10.12 10.54
CA THR A 113 17.55 10.59 9.15
C THR A 113 17.60 9.42 8.18
N HIS A 114 17.29 9.66 6.91
CA HIS A 114 17.38 8.65 5.86
C HIS A 114 18.81 8.05 5.77
N GLN A 115 19.86 8.85 6.02
CA GLN A 115 21.23 8.35 6.07
C GLN A 115 21.42 7.36 7.22
N GLN A 116 20.96 7.69 8.43
CA GLN A 116 21.05 6.81 9.59
C GLN A 116 20.27 5.50 9.38
N ILE A 117 19.10 5.56 8.76
CA ILE A 117 18.31 4.37 8.39
C ILE A 117 19.11 3.49 7.42
N ARG A 118 19.75 4.08 6.40
CA ARG A 118 20.61 3.36 5.45
C ARG A 118 21.82 2.72 6.12
N GLU A 119 22.50 3.44 7.01
CA GLU A 119 23.63 2.90 7.77
C GLU A 119 23.22 1.74 8.67
N PHE A 120 22.05 1.84 9.31
CA PHE A 120 21.53 0.75 10.13
C PHE A 120 21.15 -0.47 9.29
N ALA A 121 20.47 -0.26 8.17
CA ALA A 121 20.18 -1.32 7.19
C ALA A 121 21.47 -2.01 6.72
N GLN A 122 22.52 -1.23 6.44
CA GLN A 122 23.84 -1.77 6.06
C GLN A 122 24.44 -2.63 7.18
N ARG A 123 24.32 -2.22 8.44
CA ARG A 123 24.80 -3.02 9.58
C ARG A 123 24.06 -4.35 9.70
N ILE A 124 22.75 -4.39 9.46
CA ILE A 124 21.97 -5.64 9.42
C ILE A 124 22.52 -6.56 8.33
N LEU A 125 22.78 -6.04 7.13
CA LEU A 125 23.33 -6.84 6.01
C LEU A 125 24.74 -7.34 6.30
N ASN A 126 25.62 -6.48 6.81
CA ASN A 126 26.98 -6.85 7.18
C ASN A 126 26.99 -7.96 8.24
N ALA A 127 26.10 -7.91 9.22
CA ALA A 127 25.96 -8.96 10.24
C ALA A 127 25.51 -10.31 9.66
N MET A 128 24.86 -10.30 8.49
CA MET A 128 24.45 -11.50 7.75
C MET A 128 25.49 -11.94 6.69
N GLY A 129 26.64 -11.26 6.62
CA GLY A 129 27.71 -11.54 5.65
C GLY A 129 27.57 -10.83 4.31
N ASP A 130 26.54 -10.00 4.11
CA ASP A 130 26.38 -9.18 2.91
C ASP A 130 27.05 -7.81 3.11
N THR A 131 28.25 -7.65 2.56
CA THR A 131 29.08 -6.45 2.69
C THR A 131 28.91 -5.45 1.53
N GLN A 132 28.00 -5.73 0.59
CA GLN A 132 27.80 -4.82 -0.54
C GLN A 132 27.19 -3.49 -0.05
N PRO A 133 27.61 -2.33 -0.57
CA PRO A 133 27.02 -1.05 -0.17
C PRO A 133 25.57 -0.96 -0.64
N LEU A 134 24.66 -0.55 0.24
CA LEU A 134 23.28 -0.19 -0.11
C LEU A 134 23.28 1.16 -0.85
N GLY A 135 22.36 1.35 -1.80
CA GLY A 135 22.11 2.61 -2.53
C GLY A 135 22.93 2.81 -3.83
N LYS A 136 22.65 3.89 -4.57
CA LYS A 136 23.40 4.21 -5.80
C LYS A 136 24.85 4.60 -5.47
N ARG A 137 25.76 4.17 -6.34
CA ARG A 137 27.14 4.68 -6.41
C ARG A 137 27.14 6.10 -6.96
#